data_AF-A0A7W5CJ78-F1
#
_entry.id   AF-A0A7W5CJ78-F1
#
_cell.length_a   1.000
_cell.length_b   1.000
_cell.length_c   1.000
_cell.angle_alpha   90.00
_cell.angle_beta   90.00
_cell.angle_gamma   90.00
#
_symmetry.space_group_name_H-M   'P 1'
#
loop_
_entity.id
_entity.type
_entity.pdbx_description
1 polymer ?
#
loop_
_entity_poly.entity_id
_entity_poly.type
_entity_poly.pdbx_seq_one_letter_code
_entity_poly.pdbx_strand_id
1 'polypeptide(L)'
;MADRYAIDVNGFLDLASRTARRLDSLAEAVFRVLFVVDEVRDAVALTPDLARAFARAVDPWVERATALAEHGGAVLSAAERAVIEYCRADAAMAVDTGRAAGSRGHGRWRVS
;
A
#
# COMPACT_ATOMS: atom_id res chain seq x y z
N MET A 1 21.65 -21.32 -11.48
CA MET A 1 21.33 -21.20 -10.05
C MET A 1 20.63 -19.85 -9.82
N ALA A 2 19.39 -19.68 -10.34
CA ALA A 2 18.73 -18.36 -10.43
C ALA A 2 17.28 -18.31 -9.88
N ASP A 3 16.61 -19.45 -9.67
CA ASP A 3 15.18 -19.45 -9.29
C ASP A 3 14.88 -19.18 -7.81
N ARG A 4 15.90 -19.07 -6.94
CA ARG A 4 15.66 -18.99 -5.48
C ARG A 4 15.28 -17.59 -4.98
N TYR A 5 15.26 -16.57 -5.85
CA TYR A 5 14.99 -15.17 -5.48
C TYR A 5 13.96 -14.45 -6.35
N ALA A 6 13.29 -15.13 -7.27
CA ALA A 6 12.28 -14.47 -8.11
C ALA A 6 11.01 -14.16 -7.29
N ILE A 7 10.74 -12.88 -7.06
CA ILE A 7 9.43 -12.44 -6.55
C ILE A 7 8.34 -12.80 -7.56
N ASP A 8 7.26 -13.43 -7.10
CA ASP A 8 6.03 -13.59 -7.88
C ASP A 8 5.33 -12.23 -8.01
N VAL A 9 5.73 -11.47 -9.03
CA VAL A 9 5.20 -10.12 -9.31
C VAL A 9 3.70 -10.17 -9.60
N ASN A 10 3.23 -11.20 -10.31
CA ASN A 10 1.81 -11.32 -10.66
C ASN A 10 0.95 -11.59 -9.42
N GLY A 11 1.39 -12.52 -8.56
CA GLY A 11 0.73 -12.79 -7.28
C GLY A 11 0.70 -11.56 -6.36
N PHE A 12 1.79 -10.79 -6.32
CA PHE A 12 1.83 -9.53 -5.59
C PHE A 12 0.83 -8.50 -6.13
N LEU A 13 0.82 -8.27 -7.45
CA LEU A 13 -0.06 -7.27 -8.08
C LEU A 13 -1.54 -7.61 -7.87
N ASP A 14 -1.90 -8.90 -7.95
CA ASP A 14 -3.25 -9.34 -7.68
C ASP A 14 -3.64 -9.17 -6.19
N LEU A 15 -2.74 -9.52 -5.26
CA LEU A 15 -2.96 -9.26 -3.82
C LEU A 15 -3.10 -7.77 -3.54
N ALA A 16 -2.27 -6.91 -4.15
CA ALA A 16 -2.34 -5.47 -4.02
C ALA A 16 -3.66 -4.93 -4.55
N SER A 17 -4.11 -5.36 -5.74
CA SER A 17 -5.41 -4.99 -6.31
C SER A 17 -6.60 -5.41 -5.43
N ARG A 18 -6.56 -6.63 -4.89
CA ARG A 18 -7.60 -7.12 -3.97
C ARG A 18 -7.61 -6.33 -2.65
N THR A 19 -6.44 -5.97 -2.14
CA THR A 19 -6.28 -5.20 -0.90
C THR A 19 -6.71 -3.74 -1.09
N ALA A 20 -6.35 -3.11 -2.21
CA ALA A 20 -6.77 -1.75 -2.59
C ALA A 20 -8.29 -1.63 -2.62
N ARG A 21 -8.98 -2.54 -3.33
CA ARG A 21 -10.46 -2.54 -3.37
C ARG A 21 -11.11 -2.66 -1.98
N ARG A 22 -10.50 -3.45 -1.08
CA ARG A 22 -10.98 -3.59 0.30
C ARG A 22 -10.74 -2.32 1.12
N LEU A 23 -9.61 -1.65 0.91
CA LEU A 23 -9.32 -0.36 1.56
C LEU A 23 -10.21 0.76 1.03
N ASP A 24 -10.53 0.78 -0.27
CA ASP A 24 -11.51 1.70 -0.85
C ASP A 24 -12.90 1.47 -0.21
N SER A 25 -13.31 0.20 -0.10
CA SER A 25 -14.59 -0.15 0.57
C SER A 25 -14.60 0.24 2.04
N LEU A 26 -13.47 0.11 2.74
CA LEU A 26 -13.31 0.55 4.13
C LEU A 26 -13.42 2.08 4.24
N ALA A 27 -12.73 2.81 3.36
CA ALA A 27 -12.78 4.27 3.34
C ALA A 27 -14.21 4.75 3.07
N GLU A 28 -14.91 4.17 2.10
CA GLU A 28 -16.31 4.47 1.82
C GLU A 28 -17.22 4.22 3.03
N ALA A 29 -17.04 3.09 3.71
CA ALA A 29 -17.81 2.77 4.91
C ALA A 29 -17.54 3.78 6.04
N VAL A 30 -16.28 4.16 6.26
CA VAL A 30 -15.92 5.19 7.24
C VAL A 30 -16.59 6.51 6.89
N PHE A 31 -16.50 6.98 5.63
CA PHE A 31 -17.14 8.22 5.20
C PHE A 31 -18.65 8.21 5.40
N ARG A 32 -19.33 7.11 5.08
CA ARG A 32 -20.78 6.98 5.31
C ARG A 32 -21.14 7.07 6.79
N VAL A 33 -20.35 6.45 7.67
CA VAL A 33 -20.60 6.54 9.11
C VAL A 33 -20.29 7.95 9.64
N LEU A 34 -19.23 8.60 9.15
CA LEU A 34 -18.93 9.99 9.50
C LEU A 34 -20.07 10.94 9.13
N PHE A 35 -20.68 10.73 7.97
CA PHE A 35 -21.87 11.48 7.55
C PHE A 35 -23.03 11.32 8.55
N VAL A 36 -23.36 10.08 8.93
CA VAL A 36 -24.42 9.80 9.93
C VAL A 36 -24.08 10.39 11.29
N VAL A 37 -22.81 10.33 11.70
CA VAL A 37 -22.33 10.94 12.95
C VAL A 37 -22.60 12.45 12.94
N ASP A 38 -22.38 13.12 11.82
CA ASP A 38 -22.59 14.55 11.68
C ASP A 38 -24.08 14.91 11.77
N GLU A 39 -24.95 14.14 11.09
CA GLU A 39 -26.41 14.31 11.19
C GLU A 39 -26.90 14.16 12.64
N VAL A 40 -26.36 13.19 13.39
CA VAL A 40 -26.71 13.02 14.81
C VAL A 40 -26.16 14.17 15.65
N ARG A 41 -24.95 14.66 15.36
CA ARG A 41 -24.35 15.83 16.01
C ARG A 41 -25.25 17.05 15.88
N ASP A 42 -25.76 17.30 14.68
CA ASP A 42 -26.70 18.39 14.40
C ASP A 42 -28.01 18.22 15.16
N ALA A 43 -28.55 17.00 15.20
CA ALA A 43 -29.80 16.69 15.92
C ALA A 43 -29.67 16.94 17.43
N VAL A 44 -28.50 16.68 18.03
CA VAL A 44 -28.26 16.87 19.46
C VAL A 44 -27.71 18.26 19.83
N ALA A 45 -27.40 19.11 18.84
CA ALA A 45 -26.70 20.39 19.05
C ALA A 45 -27.43 21.34 20.00
N LEU A 46 -28.78 21.32 19.99
CA LEU A 46 -29.60 22.17 20.86
C LEU A 46 -29.63 21.73 22.32
N THR A 47 -29.07 20.55 22.65
CA THR A 47 -29.02 20.00 24.01
C THR A 47 -27.56 19.86 24.46
N PRO A 48 -26.99 20.85 25.18
CA PRO A 48 -25.55 20.91 25.47
C PRO A 48 -24.97 19.66 26.15
N ASP A 49 -25.70 19.07 27.10
CA ASP A 49 -25.24 17.88 27.81
C ASP A 49 -25.24 16.64 26.91
N LEU A 50 -26.24 16.50 26.04
CA LEU A 50 -26.31 15.42 25.07
C LEU A 50 -25.23 15.59 23.99
N ALA A 51 -25.02 16.80 23.49
CA ALA A 51 -23.95 17.12 22.55
C ALA A 51 -22.57 16.76 23.14
N ARG A 52 -22.29 17.11 24.40
CA ARG A 52 -21.04 16.74 25.09
C ARG A 52 -20.90 15.23 25.32
N ALA A 53 -22.00 14.54 25.63
CA ALA A 53 -21.98 13.09 25.81
C ALA A 53 -21.72 12.37 24.48
N PHE A 54 -22.37 12.83 23.41
CA PHE A 54 -22.21 12.29 22.07
C PHE A 54 -20.79 12.53 21.53
N ALA A 55 -20.27 13.76 21.62
CA ALA A 55 -18.90 14.09 21.22
C ALA A 55 -17.87 13.20 21.94
N ARG A 56 -17.99 13.04 23.26
CA ARG A 56 -17.10 12.16 24.04
C ARG A 56 -17.15 10.69 23.60
N ALA A 57 -18.31 10.21 23.17
CA ALA A 57 -18.45 8.84 22.71
C ALA A 57 -17.87 8.64 21.29
N VAL A 58 -18.02 9.65 20.42
CA VAL A 58 -17.81 9.48 18.98
C VAL A 58 -16.48 10.04 18.50
N ASP A 59 -15.98 11.15 19.04
CA ASP A 59 -14.74 11.79 18.57
C ASP A 59 -13.53 10.84 18.58
N PRO A 60 -13.29 10.03 19.64
CA PRO A 60 -12.16 9.09 19.65
C PRO A 60 -12.32 7.97 18.61
N TRP A 61 -13.54 7.65 18.22
CA TRP A 61 -13.81 6.66 17.18
C TRP A 61 -13.57 7.27 15.80
N VAL A 62 -14.04 8.50 15.56
CA VAL A 62 -13.82 9.25 14.31
C VAL A 62 -12.33 9.37 14.01
N GLU A 63 -11.54 9.80 14.99
CA GLU A 63 -10.08 9.95 14.84
C GLU A 63 -9.41 8.64 14.44
N ARG A 64 -9.72 7.55 15.16
CA ARG A 64 -9.14 6.22 14.89
C ARG A 64 -9.58 5.64 13.55
N ALA A 65 -10.85 5.85 13.16
CA ALA A 65 -11.38 5.34 11.91
C ALA A 65 -10.73 6.03 10.70
N THR A 66 -10.57 7.35 10.76
CA THR A 66 -9.88 8.13 9.73
C THR A 66 -8.40 7.74 9.64
N ALA A 67 -7.71 7.67 10.78
CA ALA A 67 -6.31 7.27 10.82
C ALA A 67 -6.07 5.85 10.26
N LEU A 68 -7.00 4.91 10.50
CA LEU A 68 -6.92 3.56 9.94
C LEU A 68 -7.01 3.57 8.41
N ALA A 69 -7.94 4.34 7.85
CA ALA A 69 -8.09 4.45 6.40
C ALA A 69 -6.84 5.05 5.74
N GLU A 70 -6.30 6.12 6.32
CA GLU A 70 -5.05 6.75 5.87
C GLU A 70 -3.85 5.81 5.95
N HIS A 71 -3.69 5.11 7.08
CA HIS A 71 -2.59 4.18 7.28
C HIS A 71 -2.64 3.01 6.28
N GLY A 72 -3.83 2.49 5.99
CA GLY A 72 -4.02 1.46 4.96
C GLY A 72 -3.53 1.91 3.58
N GLY A 73 -3.85 3.14 3.17
CA GLY A 73 -3.38 3.72 1.91
C GLY A 73 -1.86 3.88 1.87
N ALA A 74 -1.25 4.32 2.99
CA ALA A 74 0.20 4.47 3.10
C ALA A 74 0.93 3.13 2.96
N VAL A 75 0.42 2.06 3.56
CA VAL A 75 1.00 0.71 3.45
C VAL A 75 0.99 0.21 2.01
N LEU A 76 -0.12 0.39 1.28
CA LEU A 76 -0.19 0.01 -0.14
C LEU A 76 0.81 0.79 -0.99
N SER A 77 0.92 2.09 -0.76
CA SER A 77 1.84 2.96 -1.50
C SER A 77 3.31 2.57 -1.25
N ALA A 78 3.65 2.22 -0.01
CA ALA A 78 4.98 1.72 0.34
C ALA A 78 5.27 0.37 -0.32
N ALA A 79 4.29 -0.53 -0.36
CA ALA A 79 4.41 -1.84 -0.99
C ALA A 79 4.61 -1.73 -2.51
N GLU A 80 3.86 -0.86 -3.19
CA GLU A 80 4.03 -0.58 -4.62
C GLU A 80 5.44 -0.08 -4.93
N ARG A 81 5.94 0.87 -4.13
CA ARG A 81 7.29 1.42 -4.29
C ARG A 81 8.37 0.35 -4.14
N ALA A 82 8.22 -0.56 -3.17
CA ALA A 82 9.16 -1.65 -2.98
C ALA A 82 9.24 -2.58 -4.20
N VAL A 83 8.12 -2.86 -4.86
CA VAL A 83 8.09 -3.69 -6.08
C VAL A 83 8.72 -2.99 -7.26
N ILE A 84 8.48 -1.68 -7.43
CA ILE A 84 9.14 -0.89 -8.49
C ILE A 84 10.66 -0.94 -8.33
N GLU A 85 11.17 -0.76 -7.11
CA GLU A 85 12.61 -0.81 -6.85
C GLU A 85 13.20 -2.22 -7.07
N TYR A 86 12.47 -3.27 -6.68
CA TYR A 86 12.89 -4.64 -6.99
C TYR A 86 13.00 -4.88 -8.51
N CYS A 87 11.98 -4.49 -9.28
CA CYS A 87 11.99 -4.65 -10.75
C CYS A 87 13.13 -3.86 -11.40
N ARG A 88 13.47 -2.68 -10.88
CA ARG A 88 14.63 -1.91 -11.34
C ARG A 88 15.96 -2.63 -11.07
N ALA A 89 16.11 -3.18 -9.86
CA ALA A 89 17.31 -3.92 -9.49
C ALA A 89 17.48 -5.20 -10.34
N ASP A 90 16.39 -5.92 -10.59
CA ASP A 90 16.40 -7.12 -11.43
C ASP A 90 16.79 -6.80 -12.88
N ALA A 91 16.21 -5.74 -13.46
CA ALA A 91 16.57 -5.26 -14.80
C ALA A 91 18.06 -4.86 -14.90
N ALA A 92 18.59 -4.17 -13.88
CA ALA A 92 20.00 -3.81 -13.84
C ALA A 92 20.92 -5.05 -13.77
N MET A 93 20.58 -6.02 -12.92
CA MET A 93 21.30 -7.29 -12.84
C MET A 93 21.28 -8.09 -14.14
N ALA A 94 20.14 -8.12 -14.84
CA ALA A 94 20.02 -8.76 -16.15
C ALA A 94 20.95 -8.12 -17.19
N VAL A 95 21.05 -6.79 -17.20
CA VAL A 95 21.97 -6.05 -18.10
C VAL A 95 23.43 -6.35 -17.77
N ASP A 96 23.81 -6.32 -16.49
CA ASP A 96 25.20 -6.54 -16.07
C ASP A 96 25.66 -7.99 -16.27
N THR A 97 24.79 -8.97 -16.00
CA THR A 97 25.05 -10.37 -16.33
C THR A 97 25.16 -10.60 -17.84
N GLY A 98 24.33 -9.94 -18.65
CA GLY A 98 24.43 -9.95 -20.10
C GLY A 98 25.77 -9.38 -20.61
N ARG A 99 26.22 -8.25 -20.05
CA ARG A 99 27.54 -7.67 -20.38
C ARG A 99 28.71 -8.56 -19.96
N ALA A 100 28.63 -9.18 -18.77
CA ALA A 100 29.66 -10.09 -18.28
C ALA A 100 29.74 -11.39 -19.10
N ALA A 101 28.61 -11.87 -19.63
CA ALA A 101 28.58 -13.00 -20.56
C ALA A 101 29.20 -12.64 -21.92
N GLY A 102 28.89 -11.44 -22.44
CA GLY A 102 29.46 -10.92 -23.70
C GLY A 102 30.98 -10.71 -23.65
N SER A 103 31.53 -10.21 -22.53
CA SER A 103 32.97 -9.95 -22.38
C SER A 103 33.82 -11.22 -22.25
N ARG A 104 33.26 -12.31 -21.69
CA ARG A 104 33.94 -13.63 -21.63
C ARG A 104 34.04 -14.33 -22.98
N GLY A 105 33.22 -13.94 -23.97
CA GLY A 105 33.25 -14.48 -25.34
C GLY A 105 34.38 -13.95 -26.23
N HIS A 106 35.13 -12.95 -25.80
CA HIS A 106 36.23 -12.35 -26.58
C HIS A 106 37.64 -12.58 -25.98
N GLY A 107 37.72 -13.28 -24.85
CA GLY A 107 38.99 -13.77 -24.30
C GLY A 107 39.46 -15.01 -25.04
N ARG A 108 39.90 -14.84 -26.30
CA ARG A 108 40.68 -15.86 -27.02
C ARG A 108 41.91 -16.19 -26.16
N TRP A 109 41.87 -17.30 -25.44
CA TRP A 109 43.07 -17.91 -24.86
C TRP A 109 44.05 -18.19 -26.01
N ARG A 110 45.03 -17.31 -26.20
CA ARG A 110 46.25 -17.66 -26.92
C ARG A 110 47.13 -18.39 -25.92
N VAL A 111 47.08 -19.72 -25.98
CA VAL A 111 48.19 -20.55 -25.55
C VAL A 111 49.11 -20.68 -26.76
N SER A 112 50.23 -19.95 -26.71
CA SER A 112 51.47 -20.19 -27.44
C SER A 112 52.47 -19.13 -27.03
#